data_AF-A0A3B9NE17-F1
#
_entry.id   AF-A0A3B9NE17-F1
#
_cell.length_a   1.000
_cell.length_b   1.000
_cell.length_c   1.000
_cell.angle_alpha   90.00
_cell.angle_beta   90.00
_cell.angle_gamma   90.00
#
_symmetry.space_group_name_H-M   'P 1'
#
loop_
_entity.id
_entity.type
_entity.pdbx_description
1 polymer ?
#
loop_
_entity_poly.entity_id
_entity_poly.type
_entity_poly.pdbx_seq_one_letter_code
_entity_poly.pdbx_strand_id
1 'polypeptide(L)' 'MDLSEINKALPKKAVTILATKLGVSHTLVSLVLSGKRQNDLVIDAALDLIEECKKKHDQRIARLQNLTS' A
#
# COMPACT_ATOMS: atom_id res chain seq x y z
N MET A 1 12.97 3.02 4.91
CA MET A 1 12.36 2.27 3.78
C MET A 1 12.46 3.17 2.57
N ASP A 2 13.11 2.71 1.50
CA ASP A 2 13.20 3.48 0.26
C ASP A 2 11.83 3.52 -0.45
N LEU A 3 11.48 4.60 -1.15
CA LEU A 3 10.24 4.69 -1.93
C LEU A 3 10.12 3.55 -2.96
N SER A 4 11.26 3.08 -3.45
CA SER A 4 11.37 1.91 -4.32
C SER A 4 10.91 0.61 -3.64
N GLU A 5 11.15 0.46 -2.34
CA GLU A 5 10.69 -0.69 -1.55
C GLU A 5 9.21 -0.60 -1.23
N ILE A 6 8.72 0.61 -0.90
CA ILE A 6 7.29 0.89 -0.70
C ILE A 6 6.51 0.50 -1.96
N ASN A 7 6.96 0.94 -3.13
CA ASN A 7 6.29 0.63 -4.40
C ASN A 7 6.23 -0.87 -4.71
N LYS A 8 7.27 -1.65 -4.33
CA LYS A 8 7.26 -3.12 -4.51
C LYS A 8 6.34 -3.84 -3.53
N ALA A 9 6.19 -3.32 -2.31
CA ALA A 9 5.36 -3.90 -1.27
C ALA A 9 3.86 -3.60 -1.46
N LEU A 10 3.54 -2.58 -2.26
CA LEU A 10 2.18 -2.15 -2.53
C LEU A 10 1.44 -3.10 -3.49
N PRO A 11 0.12 -3.28 -3.32
CA PRO A 11 -0.69 -4.06 -4.25
C PRO A 11 -0.76 -3.38 -5.64
N LYS A 12 -0.99 -4.15 -6.70
CA LYS A 12 -1.09 -3.65 -8.09
C LYS A 12 -2.07 -2.48 -8.30
N LYS A 13 -3.07 -2.33 -7.43
CA LYS A 13 -4.08 -1.25 -7.48
C LYS A 13 -3.82 -0.11 -6.49
N ALA A 14 -2.64 -0.05 -5.87
CA ALA A 14 -2.32 0.91 -4.82
C ALA A 14 -2.51 2.37 -5.25
N VAL A 15 -2.10 2.73 -6.47
CA VAL A 15 -2.28 4.10 -6.99
C VAL A 15 -3.74 4.53 -6.94
N THR A 16 -4.66 3.69 -7.42
CA THR A 16 -6.10 3.96 -7.41
C THR A 16 -6.66 3.99 -5.99
N ILE A 17 -6.25 3.04 -5.13
CA ILE A 17 -6.71 2.97 -3.74
C ILE A 17 -6.32 4.24 -2.98
N LEU A 18 -5.04 4.63 -3.07
CA LEU A 18 -4.50 5.79 -2.38
C LEU A 18 -5.08 7.10 -2.90
N ALA A 19 -5.20 7.25 -4.23
CA ALA A 19 -5.81 8.44 -4.82
C ALA A 19 -7.27 8.61 -4.36
N THR A 20 -8.04 7.52 -4.33
CA THR A 20 -9.42 7.53 -3.85
C THR A 20 -9.49 7.82 -2.35
N LYS A 21 -8.66 7.16 -1.53
CA LYS A 21 -8.63 7.31 -0.07
C LYS A 21 -8.27 8.74 0.36
N LEU A 22 -7.33 9.37 -0.35
CA LEU A 22 -6.84 10.71 -0.02
C LEU A 22 -7.54 11.84 -0.76
N GLY A 23 -8.40 11.53 -1.75
CA GLY A 23 -9.04 12.55 -2.59
C GLY A 23 -8.05 13.32 -3.47
N VAL A 24 -6.93 12.70 -3.85
CA VAL A 24 -5.88 13.33 -4.68
C VAL A 24 -5.82 12.69 -6.07
N SER A 25 -5.14 13.35 -7.01
CA SER A 25 -5.02 12.82 -8.37
C SER A 25 -4.15 11.55 -8.44
N HIS A 26 -4.51 10.63 -9.33
CA HIS A 26 -3.69 9.44 -9.63
C HIS A 26 -2.25 9.81 -9.99
N THR A 27 -2.08 10.89 -10.76
CA THR A 27 -0.78 11.41 -11.17
C THR A 27 0.09 11.79 -9.98
N LEU A 28 -0.48 12.46 -8.96
CA LEU A 28 0.26 12.81 -7.75
C LEU A 28 0.79 11.54 -7.08
N VAL A 29 -0.08 10.55 -6.88
CA VAL A 29 0.28 9.30 -6.23
C VAL A 29 1.37 8.55 -7.01
N SER A 30 1.21 8.42 -8.33
CA SER A 30 2.22 7.78 -9.18
C SER A 30 3.58 8.50 -9.13
N LEU A 31 3.59 9.83 -9.13
CA LEU A 31 4.84 10.59 -9.04
C LEU A 31 5.53 10.34 -7.69
N VAL A 32 4.77 10.31 -6.60
CA VAL A 32 5.29 10.06 -5.25
C VAL A 32 5.85 8.65 -5.12
N LEU A 33 5.08 7.63 -5.53
CA LEU A 33 5.53 6.23 -5.48
C LEU A 33 6.72 5.93 -6.42
N SER A 34 6.94 6.77 -7.43
CA SER A 34 8.11 6.70 -8.31
C SER A 34 9.33 7.49 -7.82
N GLY A 35 9.24 8.14 -6.65
CA GLY A 35 10.31 8.99 -6.10
C GLY A 35 10.51 10.32 -6.82
N LYS A 36 9.68 10.64 -7.81
CA LYS A 36 9.78 11.88 -8.61
C LYS A 36 9.20 13.11 -7.89
N ARG A 37 8.47 12.90 -6.81
CA ARG A 37 7.88 13.96 -5.99
C ARG A 37 7.79 13.52 -4.54
N GLN A 38 8.02 14.44 -3.60
CA GLN A 38 7.79 14.18 -2.20
C GLN A 38 6.39 14.66 -1.80
N ASN A 39 5.65 13.81 -1.09
CA ASN A 39 4.37 14.13 -0.49
C ASN A 39 4.13 13.18 0.69
N ASP A 40 4.30 13.69 1.90
CA ASP A 40 4.30 12.85 3.10
C ASP A 40 2.94 12.18 3.32
N LEU A 41 1.83 12.86 3.01
CA LEU A 41 0.49 12.28 3.11
C LEU A 41 0.31 11.02 2.25
N VAL A 42 0.85 11.03 1.02
CA VAL A 42 0.79 9.86 0.12
C VAL A 42 1.72 8.75 0.60
N ILE A 43 2.88 9.10 1.17
CA ILE A 43 3.85 8.15 1.70
C ILE A 43 3.27 7.43 2.93
N ASP A 44 2.72 8.18 3.88
CA ASP A 44 2.10 7.63 5.07
C ASP A 44 0.92 6.72 4.71
N ALA A 45 0.05 7.17 3.80
CA ALA A 45 -1.08 6.35 3.35
C ALA A 45 -0.63 5.07 2.62
N ALA A 46 0.51 5.11 1.91
CA ALA A 46 1.10 3.95 1.27
C ALA A 46 1.62 2.95 2.30
N LEU A 47 2.28 3.43 3.36
CA LEU A 47 2.76 2.59 4.46
C LEU A 47 1.59 1.93 5.21
N ASP A 48 0.54 2.68 5.52
CA ASP A 48 -0.68 2.15 6.13
C ASP A 48 -1.29 1.04 5.27
N LEU A 49 -1.36 1.25 3.95
CA LEU A 49 -1.92 0.25 3.03
C LEU A 49 -1.09 -1.04 3.01
N ILE A 50 0.24 -0.95 3.10
CA ILE A 50 1.11 -2.12 3.22
C ILE A 50 0.81 -2.88 4.52
N GLU A 51 0.67 -2.19 5.63
CA GLU A 51 0.37 -2.80 6.92
C GLU A 51 -1.01 -3.48 6.93
N GLU A 52 -2.03 -2.83 6.39
CA GLU A 52 -3.38 -3.40 6.22
C GLU A 52 -3.35 -4.68 5.36
N CYS A 53 -2.58 -4.67 4.27
CA CYS A 53 -2.42 -5.84 3.41
C CYS A 53 -1.74 -7.00 4.15
N LYS A 54 -0.68 -6.72 4.93
CA LYS A 54 0.00 -7.73 5.75
C LYS A 54 -0.94 -8.35 6.79
N LYS A 55 -1.66 -7.52 7.56
CA LYS A 55 -2.64 -8.00 8.56
C LYS A 55 -3.70 -8.91 7.94
N LYS A 56 -4.26 -8.54 6.78
CA LYS A 56 -5.24 -9.38 6.07
C LYS A 56 -4.63 -10.69 5.56
N HIS A 57 -3.36 -10.68 5.14
CA HIS A 57 -2.66 -11.88 4.72
C HIS A 57 -2.43 -12.83 5.89
N ASP A 58 -1.96 -12.32 7.03
CA ASP A 58 -1.72 -13.11 8.24
C ASP A 58 -3.01 -13.70 8.80
N GLN A 59 -4.10 -12.93 8.83
CA GLN A 59 -5.44 -13.44 9.17
C GLN A 59 -5.88 -14.56 8.22
N ARG A 60 -5.58 -14.44 6.92
CA ARG A 60 -5.91 -15.48 5.94
C ARG A 60 -5.08 -16.74 6.19
N ILE A 61 -3.79 -16.62 6.48
CA ILE A 61 -2.92 -17.76 6.83
C ILE A 61 -3.45 -18.44 8.09
N ALA A 62 -3.72 -17.69 9.16
CA ALA A 62 -4.24 -18.23 10.42
C ALA A 62 -5.58 -18.97 10.23
N ARG A 63 -6.49 -18.42 9.40
CA ARG A 63 -7.76 -19.11 9.07
C ARG A 63 -7.53 -20.40 8.29
N LEU A 64 -6.58 -20.42 7.36
CA LEU A 64 -6.24 -21.63 6.60
C LEU A 64 -5.62 -22.70 7.51
N GLN A 65 -4.71 -22.32 8.42
CA GLN A 65 -4.11 -23.23 9.40
C GLN A 65 -5.16 -23.89 10.30
N ASN A 66 -6.14 -23.11 10.79
CA ASN A 66 -7.26 -23.62 11.60
C ASN A 66 -8.25 -24.52 10.83
N LEU A 67 -8.25 -24.50 9.49
CA LEU A 67 -9.08 -25.38 8.66
C LEU A 67 -8.36 -26.71 8.32
N THR A 68 -7.03 -26.73 8.46
CA THR A 68 -6.18 -27.88 8.17
C THR A 68 -5.73 -28.66 9.41
N SER A 69 -6.17 -28.25 10.60
CA SER A 69 -6.05 -28.98 11.87
C SER A 69 -7.40 -29.56 12.26
#